data_AF-A0A2D4L162-F1
#
_entry.id   AF-A0A2D4L162-F1
#
_cell.length_a   1.000
_cell.length_b   1.000
_cell.length_c   1.000
_cell.angle_alpha   90.00
_cell.angle_beta   90.00
_cell.angle_gamma   90.00
#
_symmetry.space_group_name_H-M   'P 1'
#
loop_
_entity.id
_entity.type
_entity.pdbx_description
1 polymer ?
#
loop_
_entity_poly.entity_id
_entity_poly.type
_entity_poly.pdbx_seq_one_letter_code
_entity_poly.pdbx_strand_id
1 'polypeptide(L)'
;CHPLPPHQSPQQQHQGILQQQQNPQAGALFSPPLALQSAGPKPAASGKQGNALPLWGNEKTMNLNPMILTNILSSPYFKVQLYELKTYHEVVDEIFFKVTHVEPWEKGSRKTAGQTGMCGGVRGVGTGGIVSTAFCLLYKLFTLKLTRKQVMGLITHIDSPYIRALGFMYIR
;
A
#
# COMPACT_ATOMS: atom_id res chain seq x y z
N CYS A 1 -58.27 -24.09 -11.37
CA CYS A 1 -58.93 -22.79 -11.13
C CYS A 1 -57.87 -21.76 -10.75
N HIS A 2 -57.89 -20.59 -11.40
CA HIS A 2 -57.20 -19.35 -10.98
C HIS A 2 -57.88 -18.78 -9.70
N PRO A 3 -57.34 -17.79 -8.94
CA PRO A 3 -56.55 -16.65 -9.44
C PRO A 3 -55.36 -16.11 -8.62
N LEU A 4 -54.72 -15.09 -9.22
CA LEU A 4 -53.73 -14.15 -8.68
C LEU A 4 -54.42 -12.92 -8.01
N PRO A 5 -53.70 -11.94 -7.41
CA PRO A 5 -54.22 -11.07 -6.34
C PRO A 5 -54.63 -9.64 -6.77
N PRO A 6 -55.18 -8.83 -5.84
CA PRO A 6 -55.02 -7.37 -5.77
C PRO A 6 -53.99 -7.01 -4.67
N HIS A 7 -52.94 -6.20 -4.88
CA HIS A 7 -52.90 -4.78 -5.26
C HIS A 7 -53.52 -3.82 -4.23
N GLN A 8 -52.67 -3.17 -3.41
CA GLN A 8 -52.96 -1.83 -2.89
C GLN A 8 -51.71 -1.00 -2.55
N SER A 9 -51.75 0.24 -3.04
CA SER A 9 -50.95 1.43 -2.74
C SER A 9 -51.90 2.58 -3.13
N PRO A 10 -51.93 3.77 -2.46
CA PRO A 10 -50.74 4.64 -2.37
C PRO A 10 -50.63 5.60 -1.15
N GLN A 11 -49.44 6.22 -1.03
CA GLN A 11 -49.11 7.60 -0.61
C GLN A 11 -49.80 8.37 0.56
N GLN A 12 -48.94 9.19 1.20
CA GLN A 12 -49.21 10.39 2.02
C GLN A 12 -49.75 10.24 3.46
N GLN A 13 -48.84 10.39 4.42
CA GLN A 13 -49.01 11.44 5.44
C GLN A 13 -47.65 11.99 5.90
N HIS A 14 -47.42 13.26 5.58
CA HIS A 14 -46.32 14.10 6.08
C HIS A 14 -46.85 14.95 7.26
N GLN A 15 -45.92 15.44 8.11
CA GLN A 15 -46.11 16.51 9.11
C GLN A 15 -46.93 16.20 10.38
N GLY A 16 -46.51 16.79 11.51
CA GLY A 16 -47.04 16.55 12.87
C GLY A 16 -45.93 16.23 13.89
N ILE A 17 -44.92 17.07 14.18
CA ILE A 17 -44.92 18.43 14.79
C ILE A 17 -45.27 18.44 16.30
N LEU A 18 -44.33 18.99 17.12
CA LEU A 18 -44.45 19.44 18.54
C LEU A 18 -44.62 18.32 19.60
N GLN A 19 -44.18 18.41 20.87
CA GLN A 19 -43.60 19.44 21.77
C GLN A 19 -42.68 18.68 22.79
N GLN A 20 -41.83 19.22 23.68
CA GLN A 20 -41.62 20.52 24.36
C GLN A 20 -40.14 20.55 24.86
N GLN A 21 -39.47 21.68 25.10
CA GLN A 21 -39.45 22.40 26.41
C GLN A 21 -38.78 23.79 26.29
N GLN A 22 -39.21 24.74 27.14
CA GLN A 22 -38.95 26.20 27.10
C GLN A 22 -38.37 26.75 28.46
N ASN A 23 -37.79 27.96 28.62
CA ASN A 23 -37.57 29.08 27.66
C ASN A 23 -36.18 29.82 27.78
N PRO A 24 -35.89 30.87 28.60
CA PRO A 24 -35.08 32.01 28.12
C PRO A 24 -33.96 32.62 29.03
N GLN A 25 -33.07 33.43 28.42
CA GLN A 25 -32.65 34.82 28.77
C GLN A 25 -31.28 35.11 28.06
N ALA A 26 -31.07 36.13 27.20
CA ALA A 26 -31.34 37.58 27.19
C ALA A 26 -30.15 38.43 27.72
N GLY A 27 -29.70 39.40 26.90
CA GLY A 27 -28.59 40.34 27.20
C GLY A 27 -27.25 39.90 26.59
N ALA A 28 -26.61 40.49 25.58
CA ALA A 28 -26.45 41.86 25.04
C ALA A 28 -25.02 42.41 25.25
N LEU A 29 -24.54 43.16 24.24
CA LEU A 29 -23.53 44.22 24.27
C LEU A 29 -22.00 43.93 24.15
N PHE A 30 -21.39 44.88 23.42
CA PHE A 30 -19.98 45.30 23.32
C PHE A 30 -18.91 44.39 22.69
N SER A 31 -18.57 44.73 21.45
CA SER A 31 -17.20 44.64 20.91
C SER A 31 -16.31 45.73 21.52
N PRO A 32 -15.02 45.44 21.74
CA PRO A 32 -13.96 46.43 21.53
C PRO A 32 -12.83 45.88 20.64
N PRO A 33 -12.29 46.67 19.68
CA PRO A 33 -11.02 46.36 19.05
C PRO A 33 -9.88 46.94 19.92
N LEU A 34 -9.03 46.07 20.47
CA LEU A 34 -7.83 46.50 21.19
C LEU A 34 -6.63 45.67 20.76
N ALA A 35 -5.63 46.36 20.20
CA ALA A 35 -4.34 45.78 19.87
C ALA A 35 -3.50 45.62 21.14
N LEU A 36 -2.70 44.54 21.24
CA LEU A 36 -1.25 44.61 21.50
C LEU A 36 -0.59 43.22 21.38
N GLN A 37 0.66 43.25 20.91
CA GLN A 37 1.74 42.24 20.93
C GLN A 37 1.61 41.02 21.86
N SER A 38 2.10 39.85 21.42
CA SER A 38 3.41 39.31 21.86
C SER A 38 3.64 37.84 21.45
N ALA A 39 4.91 37.40 21.54
CA ALA A 39 5.39 36.01 21.57
C ALA A 39 4.99 35.05 20.41
N GLY A 40 5.96 34.68 19.56
CA GLY A 40 5.79 33.57 18.61
C GLY A 40 6.11 32.20 19.23
N PRO A 41 6.08 31.11 18.44
CA PRO A 41 6.88 29.92 18.71
C PRO A 41 8.01 29.74 17.69
N LYS A 42 9.19 29.33 18.18
CA LYS A 42 10.22 28.68 17.36
C LYS A 42 9.58 27.56 16.51
N PRO A 43 9.99 27.35 15.25
CA PRO A 43 9.67 26.10 14.56
C PRO A 43 10.24 24.94 15.39
N ALA A 44 9.36 24.06 15.85
CA ALA A 44 9.74 22.94 16.70
C ALA A 44 10.76 22.07 15.98
N ALA A 45 11.89 21.80 16.64
CA ALA A 45 12.87 20.86 16.13
C ALA A 45 12.18 19.52 15.87
N SER A 46 12.14 19.09 14.61
CA SER A 46 11.45 17.87 14.22
C SER A 46 12.02 16.71 15.04
N GLY A 47 11.17 16.11 15.88
CA GLY A 47 11.58 15.03 16.77
C GLY A 47 12.27 13.92 15.99
N LYS A 48 13.22 13.23 16.62
CA LYS A 48 13.96 12.09 16.05
C LYS A 48 13.00 10.98 15.65
N GLN A 49 12.39 11.08 14.46
CA GLN A 49 11.69 9.97 13.83
C GLN A 49 12.72 8.86 13.66
N GLY A 50 12.44 7.69 14.22
CA GLY A 50 13.34 6.53 14.08
C GLY A 50 13.66 6.30 12.61
N ASN A 51 14.93 6.01 12.30
CA ASN A 51 15.34 5.74 10.92
C ASN A 51 14.63 4.51 10.32
N ALA A 52 14.14 3.61 11.16
CA ALA A 52 13.32 2.48 10.76
C ALA A 52 11.90 2.93 10.38
N LEU A 53 11.39 2.40 9.27
CA LEU A 53 10.01 2.63 8.85
C LEU A 53 9.04 1.77 9.67
N PRO A 54 7.87 2.30 10.09
CA PRO A 54 6.83 1.47 10.70
C PRO A 54 6.31 0.50 9.65
N LEU A 55 6.27 -0.78 9.98
CA LEU A 55 5.75 -1.81 9.08
C LEU A 55 4.25 -1.98 9.28
N TRP A 56 3.49 -2.09 8.18
CA TRP A 56 2.06 -2.31 8.19
C TRP A 56 1.71 -3.64 7.50
N GLY A 57 0.87 -4.45 8.14
CA GLY A 57 0.59 -5.83 7.71
C GLY A 57 1.55 -6.86 8.28
N ASN A 58 1.92 -7.87 7.50
CA ASN A 58 2.60 -9.07 8.00
C ASN A 58 4.15 -8.96 7.97
N GLU A 59 4.77 -9.04 9.15
CA GLU A 59 6.22 -8.94 9.36
C GLU A 59 7.08 -9.99 8.66
N LYS A 60 6.50 -11.11 8.21
CA LYS A 60 7.21 -12.22 7.57
C LYS A 60 6.97 -12.29 6.07
N THR A 61 5.84 -11.76 5.58
CA THR A 61 5.44 -11.93 4.18
C THR A 61 5.44 -10.65 3.36
N MET A 62 5.58 -9.46 3.97
CA MET A 62 5.46 -8.17 3.29
C MET A 62 4.14 -8.04 2.48
N ASN A 63 3.06 -8.67 2.97
CA ASN A 63 1.78 -8.81 2.28
C ASN A 63 1.84 -9.44 0.87
N LEU A 64 2.93 -10.13 0.52
CA LEU A 64 3.04 -10.90 -0.73
C LEU A 64 2.12 -12.11 -0.73
N ASN A 65 1.66 -12.51 -1.92
CA ASN A 65 0.93 -13.76 -2.11
C ASN A 65 1.78 -14.95 -1.62
N PRO A 66 1.25 -15.85 -0.76
CA PRO A 66 2.00 -17.01 -0.25
C PRO A 66 2.65 -17.88 -1.33
N MET A 67 2.05 -18.00 -2.52
CA MET A 67 2.63 -18.71 -3.67
C MET A 67 3.91 -18.02 -4.17
N ILE A 68 3.89 -16.70 -4.29
CA ILE A 68 5.06 -15.90 -4.68
C ILE A 68 6.14 -16.02 -3.62
N LEU A 69 5.80 -15.83 -2.35
CA LEU A 69 6.76 -15.95 -1.24
C LEU A 69 7.43 -17.34 -1.20
N THR A 70 6.65 -18.40 -1.41
CA THR A 70 7.17 -19.79 -1.48
C THR A 70 8.13 -19.96 -2.65
N ASN A 71 7.84 -19.37 -3.81
CA ASN A 71 8.71 -19.40 -4.97
C ASN A 71 9.98 -18.54 -4.79
N ILE A 72 9.91 -17.39 -4.10
CA ILE A 72 11.09 -16.59 -3.72
C ILE A 72 12.00 -17.41 -2.79
N LEU A 73 11.44 -17.95 -1.70
CA LEU A 73 12.21 -18.70 -0.69
C LEU A 73 12.75 -20.03 -1.21
N SER A 74 12.14 -20.62 -2.24
CA SER A 74 12.67 -21.82 -2.90
C SER A 74 13.69 -21.49 -4.00
N SER A 75 13.65 -20.29 -4.60
CA SER A 75 14.51 -19.88 -5.71
C SER A 75 16.01 -19.96 -5.39
N PRO A 76 16.82 -20.62 -6.24
CA PRO A 76 18.28 -20.62 -6.13
C PRO A 76 18.89 -19.21 -6.20
N TYR A 77 18.28 -18.31 -6.98
CA TYR A 77 18.71 -16.92 -7.11
C TYR A 77 18.65 -16.20 -5.75
N PHE A 78 17.55 -16.38 -5.00
CA PHE A 78 17.40 -15.78 -3.67
C PHE A 78 18.34 -16.40 -2.62
N LYS A 79 18.52 -17.73 -2.67
CA LYS A 79 19.32 -18.48 -1.69
C LYS A 79 20.84 -18.35 -1.86
N VAL A 80 21.32 -18.19 -3.08
CA VAL A 80 22.75 -18.16 -3.40
C VAL A 80 23.18 -16.74 -3.73
N GLN A 81 22.75 -16.21 -4.86
CA GLN A 81 23.23 -14.93 -5.39
C GLN A 81 22.81 -13.76 -4.48
N LEU A 82 21.53 -13.66 -4.12
CA LEU A 82 21.06 -12.60 -3.24
C LEU A 82 21.44 -12.80 -1.76
N TYR A 83 22.01 -13.94 -1.35
CA TYR A 83 22.46 -14.12 0.03
C TYR A 83 23.76 -13.34 0.30
N GLU A 84 24.64 -13.26 -0.70
CA GLU A 84 25.94 -12.59 -0.61
C GLU A 84 25.79 -11.07 -0.50
N LEU A 85 24.86 -10.48 -1.27
CA LEU A 85 24.56 -9.04 -1.24
C LEU A 85 24.02 -8.64 0.14
N LYS A 86 24.73 -7.81 0.89
CA LYS A 86 24.35 -7.45 2.28
C LYS A 86 24.08 -5.96 2.47
N THR A 87 24.58 -5.13 1.58
CA THR A 87 24.41 -3.68 1.61
C THR A 87 23.28 -3.23 0.69
N TYR A 88 22.75 -2.04 0.98
CA TYR A 88 21.75 -1.39 0.12
C TYR A 88 22.28 -1.15 -1.31
N HIS A 89 23.53 -0.71 -1.44
CA HIS A 89 24.13 -0.34 -2.73
C HIS A 89 24.28 -1.56 -3.64
N GLU A 90 24.81 -2.68 -3.13
CA GLU A 90 24.90 -3.94 -3.89
C GLU A 90 23.54 -4.40 -4.45
N VAL A 91 22.45 -4.26 -3.66
CA VAL A 91 21.10 -4.64 -4.12
C VAL A 91 20.56 -3.64 -5.13
N VAL A 92 20.88 -2.34 -5.01
CA VAL A 92 20.53 -1.32 -6.01
C VAL A 92 21.25 -1.56 -7.33
N ASP A 93 22.54 -1.90 -7.29
CA ASP A 93 23.33 -2.25 -8.48
C ASP A 93 22.79 -3.51 -9.16
N GLU A 94 22.47 -4.56 -8.39
CA GLU A 94 21.86 -5.78 -8.93
C GLU A 94 20.47 -5.51 -9.53
N ILE A 95 19.68 -4.58 -8.97
CA ILE A 95 18.43 -4.10 -9.60
C ILE A 95 18.74 -3.41 -10.93
N PHE A 96 19.75 -2.53 -10.97
CA PHE A 96 20.14 -1.81 -12.19
C PHE A 96 20.56 -2.75 -13.32
N PHE A 97 21.37 -3.77 -13.02
CA PHE A 97 21.92 -4.68 -14.04
C PHE A 97 21.00 -5.84 -14.42
N LYS A 98 20.14 -6.34 -13.52
CA LYS A 98 19.34 -7.56 -13.78
C LYS A 98 17.86 -7.31 -14.07
N VAL A 99 17.26 -6.23 -13.55
CA VAL A 99 15.80 -6.08 -13.61
C VAL A 99 15.36 -5.44 -14.93
N THR A 100 14.63 -6.20 -15.73
CA THR A 100 14.06 -5.78 -17.02
C THR A 100 12.53 -5.65 -17.03
N HIS A 101 11.86 -6.10 -15.97
CA HIS A 101 10.41 -6.01 -15.79
C HIS A 101 10.01 -6.11 -14.31
N VAL A 102 8.82 -5.61 -13.97
CA VAL A 102 8.28 -5.62 -12.59
C VAL A 102 7.01 -6.48 -12.52
N GLU A 103 7.01 -7.61 -13.24
CA GLU A 103 5.97 -8.63 -13.13
C GLU A 103 6.33 -9.65 -12.03
N PRO A 104 5.36 -10.33 -11.39
CA PRO A 104 5.65 -11.34 -10.36
C PRO A 104 6.29 -12.63 -10.90
N TRP A 105 6.18 -12.88 -12.20
CA TRP A 105 6.69 -14.07 -12.88
C TRP A 105 7.67 -13.66 -13.98
N GLU A 106 8.66 -14.51 -14.25
CA GLU A 106 9.48 -14.34 -15.45
C GLU A 106 8.63 -14.51 -16.72
N LYS A 107 8.90 -13.67 -17.74
CA LYS A 107 8.15 -13.65 -18.99
C LYS A 107 8.20 -15.03 -19.67
N GLY A 108 7.04 -15.52 -20.12
CA GLY A 108 6.92 -16.86 -20.70
C GLY A 108 6.99 -18.03 -19.70
N SER A 109 7.30 -17.79 -18.42
CA SER A 109 7.41 -18.86 -17.41
C SER A 109 6.07 -19.25 -16.74
N ARG A 110 5.00 -18.49 -17.00
CA ARG A 110 3.65 -18.78 -16.49
C ARG A 110 3.18 -20.16 -16.98
N LYS A 111 2.96 -21.08 -16.04
CA LYS A 111 2.39 -22.42 -16.28
C LYS A 111 0.86 -22.33 -16.45
N THR A 112 0.42 -21.63 -17.50
CA THR A 112 -1.01 -21.53 -17.86
C THR A 112 -1.54 -22.82 -18.51
N ALA A 113 -0.63 -23.74 -18.91
CA ALA A 113 -0.98 -25.05 -19.43
C ALA A 113 -1.86 -25.83 -18.41
N GLY A 114 -3.13 -26.03 -18.76
CA GLY A 114 -4.13 -26.72 -17.93
C GLY A 114 -5.20 -25.81 -17.29
N GLN A 115 -5.05 -24.47 -17.30
CA GLN A 115 -6.06 -23.53 -16.80
C GLN A 115 -6.65 -22.67 -17.92
N THR A 116 -7.38 -23.31 -18.85
CA THR A 116 -8.20 -22.63 -19.86
C THR A 116 -9.67 -22.71 -19.44
N GLY A 117 -10.18 -21.63 -18.85
CA GLY A 117 -11.56 -21.50 -18.41
C GLY A 117 -11.88 -20.09 -17.93
N MET A 118 -13.16 -19.75 -17.75
CA MET A 118 -13.61 -18.37 -17.45
C MET A 118 -13.01 -17.76 -16.16
N CYS A 119 -12.49 -18.58 -15.25
CA CYS A 119 -11.80 -18.17 -14.02
C CYS A 119 -10.26 -18.11 -14.14
N GLY A 120 -9.65 -18.62 -15.21
CA GLY A 120 -8.18 -18.68 -15.36
C GLY A 120 -7.52 -17.35 -15.74
N GLY A 121 -8.28 -16.38 -16.28
CA GLY A 121 -7.77 -15.06 -16.67
C GLY A 121 -7.77 -14.01 -15.55
N VAL A 122 -8.52 -14.24 -14.47
CA VAL A 122 -8.67 -13.28 -13.37
C VAL A 122 -7.76 -13.63 -12.19
N ARG A 123 -6.87 -12.71 -11.81
CA ARG A 123 -5.77 -12.86 -10.83
C ARG A 123 -4.54 -13.60 -11.40
N GLY A 124 -3.76 -12.92 -12.25
CA GLY A 124 -2.50 -13.39 -12.87
C GLY A 124 -1.31 -13.70 -11.92
N VAL A 125 -1.61 -14.01 -10.65
CA VAL A 125 -0.70 -14.49 -9.58
C VAL A 125 -1.13 -15.89 -9.09
N GLY A 126 -2.30 -16.41 -9.49
CA GLY A 126 -2.77 -17.77 -9.15
C GLY A 126 -2.16 -18.86 -10.04
N THR A 127 -1.66 -18.48 -11.21
CA THR A 127 -0.98 -19.37 -12.17
C THR A 127 0.52 -19.33 -11.89
N GLY A 128 1.08 -20.44 -11.38
CA GLY A 128 2.49 -20.51 -10.98
C GLY A 128 3.48 -20.37 -12.15
N GLY A 129 4.75 -20.09 -11.83
CA GLY A 129 5.86 -19.99 -12.78
C GLY A 129 7.20 -19.80 -12.06
N ILE A 130 8.28 -19.55 -12.79
CA ILE A 130 9.52 -19.04 -12.19
C ILE A 130 9.24 -17.61 -11.69
N VAL A 131 9.53 -17.35 -10.42
CA VAL A 131 9.38 -16.01 -9.82
C VAL A 131 10.38 -15.04 -10.43
N SER A 132 9.95 -13.79 -10.61
CA SER A 132 10.82 -12.80 -11.22
C SER A 132 11.98 -12.36 -10.33
N THR A 133 13.07 -12.01 -11.02
CA THR A 133 14.26 -11.36 -10.46
C THR A 133 13.88 -10.14 -9.61
N ALA A 134 12.94 -9.33 -10.10
CA ALA A 134 12.43 -8.13 -9.41
C ALA A 134 11.75 -8.45 -8.07
N PHE A 135 10.91 -9.50 -8.01
CA PHE A 135 10.23 -9.88 -6.77
C PHE A 135 11.17 -10.56 -5.75
N CYS A 136 12.18 -11.29 -6.21
CA CYS A 136 13.26 -11.77 -5.34
C CYS A 136 14.05 -10.61 -4.72
N LEU A 137 14.39 -9.58 -5.50
CA LEU A 137 15.09 -8.38 -5.03
C LEU A 137 14.21 -7.53 -4.09
N LEU A 138 12.91 -7.40 -4.37
CA LEU A 138 11.95 -6.72 -3.48
C LEU A 138 11.93 -7.35 -2.08
N TYR A 139 11.82 -8.68 -2.01
CA TYR A 139 11.83 -9.38 -0.73
C TYR A 139 13.22 -9.35 -0.06
N LYS A 140 14.31 -9.32 -0.84
CA LYS A 140 15.67 -9.10 -0.29
C LYS A 140 15.77 -7.73 0.40
N LEU A 141 15.32 -6.65 -0.23
CA LEU A 141 15.25 -5.31 0.40
C LEU A 141 14.46 -5.35 1.72
N PHE A 142 13.35 -6.09 1.76
CA PHE A 142 12.54 -6.28 2.98
C PHE A 142 13.32 -7.00 4.09
N THR A 143 14.05 -8.06 3.79
CA THR A 143 14.89 -8.75 4.79
C THR A 143 16.01 -7.88 5.36
N LEU A 144 16.50 -6.89 4.61
CA LEU A 144 17.51 -5.92 5.05
C LEU A 144 16.95 -4.80 5.93
N LYS A 145 15.61 -4.68 6.07
CA LYS A 145 14.90 -3.63 6.83
C LYS A 145 15.42 -2.21 6.54
N LEU A 146 15.17 -1.74 5.32
CA LEU A 146 15.59 -0.43 4.86
C LEU A 146 15.15 0.72 5.77
N THR A 147 16.06 1.69 5.94
CA THR A 147 15.76 2.97 6.60
C THR A 147 14.95 3.90 5.70
N ARG A 148 14.28 4.89 6.30
CA ARG A 148 13.58 5.97 5.58
C ARG A 148 14.46 6.64 4.52
N LYS A 149 15.75 6.87 4.81
CA LYS A 149 16.69 7.49 3.85
C LYS A 149 16.96 6.60 2.64
N GLN A 150 17.14 5.30 2.84
CA GLN A 150 17.36 4.33 1.75
C GLN A 150 16.11 4.17 0.88
N VAL A 151 14.92 4.13 1.48
CA VAL A 151 13.66 4.09 0.71
C VAL A 151 13.41 5.38 -0.07
N MET A 152 13.76 6.55 0.49
CA MET A 152 13.75 7.81 -0.27
C MET A 152 14.74 7.75 -1.45
N GLY A 153 15.96 7.23 -1.24
CA GLY A 153 16.95 7.03 -2.31
C GLY A 153 16.46 6.11 -3.43
N LEU A 154 15.73 5.03 -3.11
CA LEU A 154 15.08 4.15 -4.09
C LEU A 154 14.05 4.89 -4.96
N ILE A 155 13.12 5.64 -4.35
CA ILE A 155 12.04 6.30 -5.10
C ILE A 155 12.49 7.55 -5.87
N THR A 156 13.59 8.20 -5.47
CA THR A 156 14.18 9.34 -6.20
C THR A 156 15.31 8.95 -7.15
N HIS A 157 15.60 7.65 -7.32
CA HIS A 157 16.71 7.19 -8.17
C HIS A 157 16.47 7.54 -9.64
N ILE A 158 17.38 8.29 -10.27
CA ILE A 158 17.20 8.76 -11.64
C ILE A 158 17.57 7.66 -12.64
N ASP A 159 18.64 6.92 -12.35
CA ASP A 159 19.34 6.04 -13.31
C ASP A 159 18.53 4.87 -13.87
N SER A 160 17.52 4.38 -13.13
CA SER A 160 16.65 3.31 -13.64
C SER A 160 15.21 3.45 -13.12
N PRO A 161 14.20 3.32 -14.02
CA PRO A 161 12.79 3.31 -13.61
C PRO A 161 12.43 2.08 -12.78
N TYR A 162 13.19 0.97 -12.92
CA TYR A 162 12.94 -0.26 -12.16
C TYR A 162 13.31 -0.11 -10.68
N ILE A 163 14.38 0.63 -10.37
CA ILE A 163 14.77 0.98 -8.99
C ILE A 163 13.62 1.76 -8.32
N ARG A 164 13.09 2.78 -9.00
CA ARG A 164 11.94 3.57 -8.50
C ARG A 164 10.67 2.72 -8.34
N ALA A 165 10.36 1.87 -9.32
CA ALA A 165 9.19 1.00 -9.27
C ALA A 165 9.25 0.02 -8.07
N LEU A 166 10.42 -0.56 -7.80
CA LEU A 166 10.64 -1.39 -6.60
C LEU A 166 10.57 -0.57 -5.31
N GLY A 167 11.07 0.66 -5.30
CA GLY A 167 10.88 1.60 -4.18
C GLY A 167 9.41 1.86 -3.86
N PHE A 168 8.57 2.10 -4.87
CA PHE A 168 7.13 2.26 -4.69
C PHE A 168 6.43 0.95 -4.27
N MET A 169 6.85 -0.21 -4.79
CA MET A 169 6.35 -1.51 -4.35
C MET A 169 6.76 -1.87 -2.91
N TYR A 170 7.88 -1.34 -2.41
CA TYR A 170 8.34 -1.54 -1.03
C TYR A 170 7.54 -0.71 -0.01
N ILE A 171 7.06 0.47 -0.42
CA ILE A 171 6.24 1.37 0.43
C ILE A 171 4.79 0.89 0.55
N ARG A 172 4.30 0.16 -0.46
CA ARG A 172 2.93 -0.35 -0.59
C ARG A 172 2.60 -1.45 0.42
#